data_AF-C6J792-F1
#
_entry.id   AF-C6J792-F1
#
_cell.length_a   1.000
_cell.length_b   1.000
_cell.length_c   1.000
_cell.angle_alpha   90.00
_cell.angle_beta   90.00
_cell.angle_gamma   90.00
#
_symmetry.space_group_name_H-M   'P 1'
#
loop_
_entity.id
_entity.type
_entity.pdbx_description
1 polymer ?
#
loop_
_entity_poly.entity_id
_entity_poly.type
_entity_poly.pdbx_seq_one_letter_code
_entity_poly.pdbx_strand_id
1 'polypeptide(L)'
;MKAEDYLQRAYRSIYENDFAQAMHWFERALDVQPDHADIHYRYSITCARSGQLDKALQHARLAAALEPEQDEYKLHCDRLQSMELTQMARRQLEATGAKRKAAAEPAARMLKRAVELDPLSLDAQVWLAIAYGELECYDLALQAVRNASALPLDAGAAGQLKELEQRLKQQMKQSS
;
A
#
# COMPACT_ATOMS: atom_id res chain seq x y z
N MET A 1 21.35 8.93 27.81
CA MET A 1 21.64 8.97 26.36
C MET A 1 20.66 9.95 25.75
N LYS A 2 21.08 10.74 24.76
CA LYS A 2 20.17 11.65 24.06
C LYS A 2 19.44 10.89 22.94
N ALA A 3 18.33 11.43 22.44
CA ALA A 3 17.59 10.82 21.35
C ALA A 3 18.46 10.63 20.10
N GLU A 4 19.38 11.56 19.83
CA GLU A 4 20.32 11.52 18.72
C GLU A 4 21.26 10.29 18.78
N ASP A 5 21.68 9.88 19.98
CA ASP A 5 22.52 8.69 20.16
C ASP A 5 21.78 7.42 19.75
N TYR A 6 20.48 7.35 20.06
CA TYR A 6 19.63 6.24 19.67
C TYR A 6 19.35 6.24 18.16
N LEU A 7 19.14 7.42 17.55
CA LEU A 7 18.96 7.54 16.10
C LEU A 7 20.19 7.10 15.31
N GLN A 8 21.39 7.47 15.76
CA GLN A 8 22.63 7.01 15.12
C GLN A 8 22.75 5.48 15.12
N ARG A 9 22.36 4.84 16.22
CA ARG A 9 22.34 3.37 16.31
C ARG A 9 21.26 2.77 15.41
N ALA A 10 20.08 3.38 15.35
CA ALA A 10 19.01 2.95 14.46
C ALA A 10 19.46 2.97 12.99
N TYR A 11 20.09 4.06 12.53
CA TYR A 11 20.60 4.17 11.17
C TYR A 11 21.72 3.19 10.87
N ARG A 12 22.62 2.97 11.83
CA ARG A 12 23.66 1.95 11.69
C ARG A 12 23.05 0.56 11.50
N SER A 13 22.05 0.20 12.30
CA SER A 13 21.35 -1.08 12.16
C SER A 13 20.62 -1.20 10.81
N ILE A 14 20.02 -0.11 10.29
CA ILE A 14 19.46 -0.10 8.93
C ILE A 14 20.54 -0.38 7.87
N TYR A 15 21.71 0.24 7.99
CA TYR A 15 22.84 0.03 7.07
C TYR A 15 23.33 -1.43 7.11
N GLU A 16 23.29 -2.04 8.29
CA GLU A 16 23.62 -3.46 8.51
C GLU A 16 22.48 -4.42 8.08
N ASN A 17 21.35 -3.89 7.56
CA ASN A 17 20.10 -4.61 7.26
C ASN A 17 19.46 -5.31 8.49
N ASP A 18 19.83 -4.91 9.70
CA ASP A 18 19.22 -5.37 10.94
C ASP A 18 18.04 -4.46 11.30
N PHE A 19 16.90 -4.70 10.66
CA PHE A 19 15.70 -3.92 10.91
C PHE A 19 15.15 -4.14 12.33
N ALA A 20 15.33 -5.32 12.92
CA ALA A 20 14.88 -5.60 14.28
C ALA A 20 15.59 -4.70 15.29
N GLN A 21 16.92 -4.61 15.18
CA GLN A 21 17.74 -3.75 16.03
C GLN A 21 17.47 -2.27 15.75
N ALA A 22 17.24 -1.88 14.49
CA ALA A 22 16.87 -0.51 14.15
C ALA A 22 15.56 -0.10 14.83
N MET A 23 14.53 -0.96 14.78
CA MET A 23 13.25 -0.73 15.45
C MET A 23 13.41 -0.58 16.96
N HIS A 24 14.25 -1.39 17.60
CA HIS A 24 14.56 -1.24 19.03
C HIS A 24 15.15 0.15 19.33
N TRP A 25 16.09 0.61 18.52
CA TRP A 25 16.71 1.93 18.74
C TRP A 25 15.74 3.09 18.49
N PHE A 26 14.81 2.96 17.54
CA PHE A 26 13.74 3.95 17.37
C PHE A 26 12.80 4.01 18.59
N GLU A 27 12.44 2.88 19.18
CA GLU A 27 11.64 2.85 20.43
C GLU A 27 12.36 3.60 21.55
N ARG A 28 13.67 3.36 21.72
CA ARG A 28 14.48 4.09 22.72
C ARG A 28 14.62 5.58 22.44
N ALA A 29 14.62 5.99 21.16
CA ALA A 29 14.62 7.39 20.78
C ALA A 29 13.28 8.06 21.14
N LEU A 30 12.16 7.39 20.87
CA LEU A 30 10.82 7.85 21.21
C LEU A 30 10.54 7.85 22.72
N ASP A 31 11.18 6.98 23.50
CA ASP A 31 11.14 7.06 24.98
C ASP A 31 11.68 8.41 25.50
N VAL A 32 12.60 9.04 24.76
CA VAL A 32 13.21 10.33 25.12
C VAL A 32 12.44 11.51 24.49
N GLN A 33 11.98 11.35 23.26
CA GLN A 33 11.22 12.37 22.52
C GLN A 33 9.97 11.75 21.88
N PRO A 34 8.87 11.61 22.64
CA PRO A 34 7.67 10.92 22.17
C PRO A 34 6.99 11.60 20.97
N ASP A 35 7.09 12.92 20.88
CA ASP A 35 6.37 13.72 19.87
C ASP A 35 7.28 14.15 18.70
N HIS A 36 8.39 13.44 18.46
CA HIS A 36 9.29 13.77 17.36
C HIS A 36 8.82 13.15 16.04
N ALA A 37 8.26 13.99 15.16
CA ALA A 37 7.65 13.54 13.90
C ALA A 37 8.61 12.77 12.98
N ASP A 38 9.84 13.27 12.75
CA ASP A 38 10.85 12.57 11.92
C ASP A 38 11.21 11.17 12.45
N ILE A 39 11.27 10.98 13.78
CA ILE A 39 11.54 9.66 14.36
C ILE A 39 10.39 8.71 14.07
N HIS A 40 9.14 9.15 14.25
CA HIS A 40 7.97 8.37 13.86
C HIS A 40 7.95 8.03 12.37
N TYR A 41 8.27 8.98 11.50
CA TYR A 41 8.36 8.78 10.06
C TYR A 41 9.41 7.73 9.66
N ARG A 42 10.61 7.81 10.23
CA ARG A 42 11.69 6.84 9.93
C ARG A 42 11.43 5.48 10.53
N TYR A 43 10.77 5.46 11.69
CA TYR A 43 10.35 4.23 12.31
C TYR A 43 9.27 3.54 11.47
N SER A 44 8.29 4.28 10.93
CA SER A 44 7.28 3.71 10.04
C SER A 44 7.88 3.09 8.78
N ILE A 45 8.85 3.75 8.16
CA ILE A 45 9.59 3.20 7.01
C ILE A 45 10.26 1.87 7.39
N THR A 46 10.90 1.81 8.55
CA THR A 46 11.62 0.61 9.02
C THR A 46 10.66 -0.54 9.33
N CYS A 47 9.51 -0.25 9.95
CA CYS A 47 8.44 -1.22 10.18
C CYS A 47 7.86 -1.75 8.85
N ALA A 48 7.62 -0.88 7.87
CA ALA A 48 7.09 -1.27 6.56
C ALA A 48 8.06 -2.21 5.83
N ARG A 49 9.37 -1.90 5.84
CA ARG A 49 10.42 -2.77 5.28
C ARG A 49 10.53 -4.12 5.99
N SER A 50 10.15 -4.18 7.26
CA SER A 50 10.12 -5.41 8.08
C SER A 50 8.80 -6.19 7.94
N GLY A 51 7.88 -5.76 7.07
CA GLY A 51 6.57 -6.39 6.89
C GLY A 51 5.56 -6.09 8.00
N GLN A 52 5.88 -5.21 8.95
CA GLN A 52 5.00 -4.81 10.05
C GLN A 52 4.12 -3.62 9.63
N LEU A 53 3.21 -3.84 8.68
CA LEU A 53 2.40 -2.78 8.07
C LEU A 53 1.54 -2.03 9.11
N ASP A 54 0.92 -2.72 10.06
CA ASP A 54 0.06 -2.10 11.07
C ASP A 54 0.84 -1.09 11.95
N LYS A 55 2.04 -1.49 12.39
CA LYS A 55 2.94 -0.64 13.18
C LYS A 55 3.50 0.52 12.35
N ALA A 56 3.79 0.26 11.07
CA ALA A 56 4.19 1.30 10.13
C ALA A 56 3.11 2.38 9.99
N LEU A 57 1.85 1.98 9.79
CA LEU A 57 0.72 2.90 9.69
C LEU A 57 0.52 3.71 10.96
N GLN A 58 0.64 3.10 12.14
CA GLN A 58 0.53 3.81 13.40
C GLN A 58 1.54 4.96 13.49
N HIS A 59 2.82 4.70 13.22
CA HIS A 59 3.85 5.73 13.30
C HIS A 59 3.78 6.75 12.15
N ALA A 60 3.39 6.34 10.94
CA ALA A 60 3.21 7.28 9.83
C ALA A 60 2.06 8.27 10.09
N ARG A 61 0.95 7.79 10.70
CA ARG A 61 -0.17 8.66 11.13
C ARG A 61 0.27 9.65 12.19
N LEU A 62 1.09 9.22 13.15
CA LEU A 62 1.65 10.11 14.18
C LEU A 62 2.54 11.18 13.55
N ALA A 63 3.47 10.81 12.67
CA ALA A 63 4.33 11.77 11.98
C ALA A 63 3.52 12.83 11.21
N ALA A 64 2.54 12.40 10.41
CA ALA A 64 1.68 13.30 9.65
C ALA A 64 0.77 14.18 10.52
N ALA A 65 0.40 13.72 11.73
CA ALA A 65 -0.40 14.50 12.67
C ALA A 65 0.43 15.53 13.45
N LEU A 66 1.68 15.19 13.80
CA LEU A 66 2.60 16.06 14.52
C LEU A 66 3.11 17.20 13.65
N GLU A 67 3.38 16.94 12.38
CA GLU A 67 3.81 17.95 11.40
C GLU A 67 2.96 17.90 10.13
N PRO A 68 1.74 18.49 10.15
CA PRO A 68 0.81 18.44 9.02
C PRO A 68 1.28 19.20 7.77
N GLU A 69 2.23 20.13 7.93
CA GLU A 69 2.81 20.91 6.83
C GLU A 69 3.88 20.13 6.05
N GLN A 70 4.32 18.98 6.58
CA GLN A 70 5.32 18.15 5.93
C GLN A 70 4.67 17.14 4.98
N ASP A 71 4.52 17.56 3.71
CA ASP A 71 3.87 16.76 2.65
C ASP A 71 4.43 15.35 2.51
N GLU A 72 5.73 15.15 2.74
CA GLU A 72 6.38 13.83 2.69
C GLU A 72 5.76 12.84 3.69
N TYR A 73 5.43 13.29 4.90
CA TYR A 73 4.86 12.43 5.94
C TYR A 73 3.44 11.99 5.57
N LYS A 74 2.65 12.94 5.06
CA LYS A 74 1.31 12.67 4.55
C LYS A 74 1.35 11.69 3.37
N LEU A 75 2.20 11.94 2.36
CA LEU A 75 2.35 11.05 1.20
C LEU A 75 2.77 9.64 1.59
N HIS A 76 3.68 9.50 2.56
CA HIS A 76 4.07 8.20 3.08
C HIS A 76 2.92 7.49 3.81
N CYS A 77 2.18 8.21 4.66
CA CYS A 77 1.01 7.67 5.33
C CYS A 77 -0.07 7.22 4.34
N ASP A 78 -0.35 8.01 3.31
CA ASP A 78 -1.33 7.71 2.26
C ASP A 78 -0.92 6.44 1.48
N ARG A 79 0.36 6.29 1.15
CA ARG A 79 0.90 5.07 0.52
C ARG A 79 0.71 3.83 1.38
N LEU A 80 1.06 3.90 2.67
CA LEU A 80 0.87 2.76 3.58
C LEU A 80 -0.62 2.42 3.76
N GLN A 81 -1.49 3.42 3.80
CA GLN A 81 -2.93 3.21 3.87
C GLN A 81 -3.48 2.58 2.58
N SER A 82 -2.98 2.99 1.41
CA SER A 82 -3.28 2.34 0.13
C SER A 82 -2.87 0.87 0.14
N MET A 83 -1.69 0.55 0.68
CA MET A 83 -1.23 -0.83 0.83
C MET A 83 -2.14 -1.66 1.75
N GLU A 84 -2.54 -1.12 2.90
CA GLU A 84 -3.45 -1.80 3.85
C GLU A 84 -4.79 -2.12 3.18
N LEU A 85 -5.42 -1.12 2.55
CA LEU A 85 -6.69 -1.28 1.85
C LEU A 85 -6.59 -2.30 0.72
N THR A 86 -5.49 -2.27 -0.04
CA THR A 86 -5.24 -3.23 -1.12
C THR A 86 -5.10 -4.65 -0.58
N GLN A 87 -4.34 -4.86 0.50
CA GLN A 87 -4.21 -6.17 1.14
C GLN A 87 -5.55 -6.70 1.68
N MET A 88 -6.34 -5.84 2.31
CA MET A 88 -7.67 -6.22 2.82
C MET A 88 -8.61 -6.62 1.68
N ALA A 89 -8.69 -5.80 0.62
CA ALA A 89 -9.53 -6.07 -0.53
C ALA A 89 -9.10 -7.35 -1.27
N ARG A 90 -7.79 -7.53 -1.47
CA ARG A 90 -7.20 -8.75 -2.04
C ARG A 90 -7.59 -9.99 -1.25
N ARG A 91 -7.38 -9.97 0.08
CA ARG A 91 -7.75 -11.10 0.95
C ARG A 91 -9.24 -11.46 0.83
N GLN A 92 -10.12 -10.46 0.74
CA GLN A 92 -11.55 -10.70 0.55
C GLN A 92 -11.88 -11.35 -0.81
N LEU A 93 -11.24 -10.90 -1.89
CA LEU A 93 -11.44 -11.46 -3.23
C LEU A 93 -10.85 -12.87 -3.39
N GLU A 94 -9.72 -13.14 -2.73
CA GLU A 94 -9.05 -14.45 -2.76
C GLU A 94 -9.78 -15.49 -1.89
N ALA A 95 -10.29 -15.10 -0.72
CA ALA A 95 -10.93 -16.02 0.21
C ALA A 95 -12.29 -16.56 -0.24
N THR A 96 -12.94 -15.94 -1.24
CA THR A 96 -14.39 -16.05 -1.40
C THR A 96 -14.87 -17.04 -2.45
N GLY A 97 -13.99 -17.71 -3.22
CA GLY A 97 -14.39 -18.79 -4.14
C GLY A 97 -15.65 -18.47 -4.97
N ALA A 98 -16.72 -19.26 -4.81
CA ALA A 98 -18.01 -19.07 -5.48
C ALA A 98 -18.79 -17.78 -5.09
N LYS A 99 -18.37 -17.06 -4.04
CA LYS A 99 -18.97 -15.80 -3.56
C LYS A 99 -18.18 -14.56 -3.98
N ARG A 100 -17.26 -14.66 -4.95
CA ARG A 100 -16.44 -13.54 -5.41
C ARG A 100 -17.23 -12.29 -5.78
N LYS A 101 -18.34 -12.44 -6.52
CA LYS A 101 -19.20 -11.30 -6.90
C LYS A 101 -19.76 -10.53 -5.70
N ALA A 102 -20.16 -11.23 -4.63
CA ALA A 102 -20.66 -10.59 -3.40
C ALA A 102 -19.55 -9.86 -2.62
N ALA A 103 -18.32 -10.36 -2.68
CA ALA A 103 -17.16 -9.73 -2.05
C ALA A 103 -16.54 -8.60 -2.89
N ALA A 104 -16.86 -8.56 -4.18
CA ALA A 104 -16.26 -7.61 -5.11
C ALA A 104 -16.68 -6.17 -4.88
N GLU A 105 -17.92 -5.92 -4.41
CA GLU A 105 -18.39 -4.57 -4.12
C GLU A 105 -17.68 -3.89 -2.93
N PRO A 106 -17.57 -4.52 -1.74
CA PRO A 106 -16.76 -3.95 -0.66
C PRO A 106 -15.27 -3.88 -1.04
N ALA A 107 -14.73 -4.86 -1.77
CA ALA A 107 -13.36 -4.81 -2.28
C ALA A 107 -13.13 -3.60 -3.20
N ALA A 108 -14.01 -3.38 -4.19
CA ALA A 108 -13.92 -2.26 -5.11
C ALA A 108 -13.97 -0.91 -4.36
N ARG A 109 -14.78 -0.77 -3.31
CA ARG A 109 -14.80 0.45 -2.49
C ARG A 109 -13.46 0.71 -1.80
N MET A 110 -12.85 -0.31 -1.19
CA MET A 110 -11.53 -0.18 -0.57
C MET A 110 -10.46 0.17 -1.61
N LEU A 111 -10.49 -0.48 -2.77
CA LEU A 111 -9.51 -0.28 -3.84
C LEU A 111 -9.65 1.09 -4.53
N LYS A 112 -10.86 1.61 -4.69
CA LYS A 112 -11.08 3.01 -5.13
C LYS A 112 -10.40 3.98 -4.17
N ARG A 113 -10.58 3.78 -2.86
CA ARG A 113 -9.90 4.62 -1.87
C ARG A 113 -8.38 4.45 -1.92
N ALA A 114 -7.89 3.22 -2.14
CA ALA A 114 -6.47 2.95 -2.27
C ALA A 114 -5.83 3.70 -3.47
N VAL A 115 -6.48 3.73 -4.63
CA VAL A 115 -5.97 4.46 -5.81
C VAL A 115 -6.10 5.98 -5.70
N GLU A 116 -7.04 6.49 -4.89
CA GLU A 116 -7.12 7.92 -4.55
C GLU A 116 -5.93 8.35 -3.67
N LEU A 117 -5.55 7.49 -2.72
CA LEU A 117 -4.44 7.73 -1.80
C LEU A 117 -3.07 7.56 -2.48
N ASP A 118 -2.95 6.54 -3.33
CA ASP A 118 -1.74 6.29 -4.12
C ASP A 118 -2.11 5.93 -5.57
N PRO A 119 -2.21 6.94 -6.45
CA PRO A 119 -2.50 6.72 -7.88
C PRO A 119 -1.44 5.89 -8.60
N LEU A 120 -0.23 5.80 -8.04
CA LEU A 120 0.91 5.06 -8.60
C LEU A 120 0.99 3.61 -8.09
N SER A 121 0.05 3.17 -7.25
CA SER A 121 -0.03 1.79 -6.78
C SER A 121 -0.52 0.86 -7.89
N LEU A 122 0.44 0.17 -8.53
CA LEU A 122 0.16 -0.86 -9.53
C LEU A 122 -0.77 -1.94 -8.97
N ASP A 123 -0.48 -2.44 -7.76
CA ASP A 123 -1.25 -3.51 -7.13
C ASP A 123 -2.70 -3.07 -6.88
N ALA A 124 -2.92 -1.83 -6.40
CA ALA A 124 -4.27 -1.29 -6.20
C ALA A 124 -5.03 -1.18 -7.53
N GLN A 125 -4.39 -0.72 -8.61
CA GLN A 125 -5.03 -0.63 -9.94
C GLN A 125 -5.38 -2.03 -10.49
N VAL A 126 -4.49 -3.01 -10.35
CA VAL A 126 -4.72 -4.40 -10.78
C VAL A 126 -5.89 -5.02 -10.04
N TRP A 127 -5.91 -4.92 -8.71
CA TRP A 127 -7.00 -5.48 -7.91
C TRP A 127 -8.31 -4.74 -8.14
N LEU A 128 -8.26 -3.43 -8.41
CA LEU A 128 -9.45 -2.66 -8.78
C LEU A 128 -10.04 -3.15 -10.11
N ALA A 129 -9.19 -3.42 -11.11
CA ALA A 129 -9.62 -4.01 -12.37
C ALA A 129 -10.27 -5.39 -12.17
N ILE A 130 -9.67 -6.24 -11.33
CA ILE A 130 -10.23 -7.55 -10.99
C ILE A 130 -11.59 -7.40 -10.31
N ALA A 131 -11.69 -6.53 -9.30
CA ALA A 131 -12.94 -6.30 -8.57
C ALA A 131 -14.05 -5.80 -9.52
N TYR A 132 -13.75 -4.86 -10.41
CA TYR A 132 -14.72 -4.42 -11.41
C TYR A 132 -15.10 -5.50 -12.42
N GLY A 133 -14.16 -6.37 -12.81
CA GLY A 133 -14.45 -7.52 -13.66
C GLY A 133 -15.44 -8.50 -13.02
N GLU A 134 -15.27 -8.80 -11.73
CA GLU A 134 -16.22 -9.63 -10.96
C GLU A 134 -17.60 -8.97 -10.80
N LEU A 135 -17.65 -7.64 -10.82
CA LEU A 135 -18.88 -6.84 -10.82
C LEU A 135 -19.47 -6.63 -12.22
N GLU A 136 -18.89 -7.23 -13.27
CA GLU A 136 -19.29 -7.05 -14.68
C GLU A 136 -19.25 -5.59 -15.16
N CYS A 137 -18.53 -4.73 -14.44
CA CYS A 137 -18.30 -3.33 -14.77
C CYS A 137 -17.09 -3.22 -15.71
N TYR A 138 -17.18 -3.82 -16.90
CA TYR A 138 -16.04 -4.03 -17.80
C TYR A 138 -15.37 -2.74 -18.29
N ASP A 139 -16.13 -1.67 -18.49
CA ASP A 139 -15.55 -0.36 -18.87
C ASP A 139 -14.60 0.17 -17.80
N LEU A 140 -15.03 0.13 -16.53
CA LEU A 140 -14.22 0.54 -15.38
C LEU A 140 -13.05 -0.41 -15.15
N ALA A 141 -13.26 -1.72 -15.36
CA ALA A 141 -12.19 -2.70 -15.26
C ALA A 141 -11.08 -2.43 -16.29
N LEU A 142 -11.44 -2.20 -17.55
CA LEU A 142 -10.48 -1.88 -18.61
C LEU A 142 -9.82 -0.52 -18.41
N GLN A 143 -10.53 0.46 -17.84
CA GLN A 143 -9.91 1.73 -17.45
C GLN A 143 -8.82 1.54 -16.38
N ALA A 144 -9.10 0.74 -15.34
CA ALA A 144 -8.11 0.42 -14.32
C ALA A 144 -6.89 -0.33 -14.89
N VAL A 145 -7.08 -1.25 -15.84
CA VAL A 145 -5.97 -1.90 -16.57
C VAL A 145 -5.13 -0.91 -17.37
N ARG A 146 -5.76 0.08 -18.03
CA ARG A 146 -5.04 1.14 -18.76
C ARG A 146 -4.21 2.00 -17.81
N ASN A 147 -4.77 2.37 -16.67
CA ASN A 147 -4.04 3.11 -15.64
C ASN A 147 -2.83 2.31 -15.13
N ALA A 148 -3.02 1.01 -14.84
CA ALA A 148 -1.92 0.12 -14.46
C ALA A 148 -0.84 0.02 -15.55
N SER A 149 -1.25 -0.12 -16.82
CA SER A 149 -0.35 -0.22 -17.97
C SER A 149 0.45 1.05 -18.26
N ALA A 150 0.00 2.20 -17.74
CA ALA A 150 0.69 3.48 -17.88
C ALA A 150 1.83 3.66 -16.85
N LEU A 151 1.91 2.79 -15.84
CA LEU A 151 2.96 2.83 -14.83
C LEU A 151 4.24 2.15 -15.36
N PRO A 152 5.41 2.41 -14.74
CA PRO A 152 6.62 1.66 -15.03
C PRO A 152 6.44 0.17 -14.71
N LEU A 153 6.67 -0.69 -15.70
CA LEU A 153 6.44 -2.13 -15.61
C LEU A 153 7.64 -2.91 -16.13
N ASP A 154 7.94 -4.03 -15.51
CA ASP A 154 8.78 -5.06 -16.13
C ASP A 154 8.00 -5.85 -17.18
N ALA A 155 8.72 -6.65 -17.97
CA ALA A 155 8.13 -7.44 -19.04
C ALA A 155 7.12 -8.49 -18.54
N GLY A 156 7.30 -9.01 -17.32
CA GLY A 156 6.40 -9.98 -16.72
C GLY A 156 5.07 -9.35 -16.32
N ALA A 157 5.11 -8.24 -15.59
CA ALA A 157 3.93 -7.50 -15.16
C ALA A 157 3.14 -6.96 -16.38
N ALA A 158 3.83 -6.46 -17.41
CA ALA A 158 3.19 -6.05 -18.66
C ALA A 158 2.48 -7.21 -19.37
N GLY A 159 3.07 -8.40 -19.37
CA GLY A 159 2.44 -9.62 -19.91
C GLY A 159 1.16 -10.00 -19.16
N GLN A 160 1.22 -10.04 -17.83
CA GLN A 160 0.07 -10.35 -16.98
C GLN A 160 -1.08 -9.34 -17.15
N LEU A 161 -0.78 -8.06 -17.26
CA LEU A 161 -1.78 -7.02 -17.52
C LEU A 161 -2.46 -7.20 -18.89
N LYS A 162 -1.69 -7.56 -19.92
CA LYS A 162 -2.23 -7.82 -21.25
C LYS A 162 -3.16 -9.04 -21.26
N GLU A 163 -2.80 -10.10 -20.55
CA GLU A 163 -3.66 -11.27 -20.37
C GLU A 163 -4.95 -10.92 -19.63
N LEU A 164 -4.86 -10.13 -18.55
CA LEU A 164 -6.01 -9.63 -17.81
C LEU A 164 -6.92 -8.81 -18.73
N GLU A 165 -6.37 -7.89 -19.52
CA GLU A 165 -7.12 -7.07 -20.48
C GLU A 165 -7.87 -7.92 -21.50
N GLN A 166 -7.20 -8.92 -22.07
CA GLN A 166 -7.80 -9.83 -23.06
C GLN A 166 -8.95 -10.64 -22.45
N ARG A 167 -8.76 -11.16 -21.23
CA ARG A 167 -9.79 -11.90 -20.49
C ARG A 167 -11.02 -11.03 -20.24
N LEU A 168 -10.84 -9.80 -19.75
CA LEU A 168 -11.93 -8.85 -19.52
C LEU A 168 -12.68 -8.50 -20.82
N LYS A 169 -11.95 -8.26 -21.92
CA LYS A 169 -12.56 -8.00 -23.25
C LYS A 169 -13.37 -9.19 -23.76
N GLN A 170 -12.92 -10.42 -23.53
CA GLN A 170 -13.67 -11.62 -23.92
C GLN A 170 -14.95 -11.76 -23.09
N GLN A 171 -14.88 -11.57 -21.78
CA GLN A 171 -16.05 -11.61 -20.89
C GLN A 171 -17.08 -10.54 -21.26
N MET A 172 -16.64 -9.30 -21.51
CA MET A 172 -17.51 -8.21 -21.95
C MET A 172 -18.31 -8.55 -23.21
N LYS A 173 -17.67 -9.22 -24.19
CA LYS A 173 -18.35 -9.69 -25.42
C LYS A 173 -19.34 -10.82 -25.18
N GLN A 174 -19.13 -11.65 -24.16
CA GLN A 174 -20.02 -12.75 -23.80
C GLN A 174 -21.24 -12.28 -23.00
N SER A 175 -21.14 -11.12 -22.35
CA SER A 175 -22.22 -10.47 -21.59
C SER A 175 -23.07 -9.50 -22.42
N SER A 176 -22.70 -9.26 -23.69
CA SER A 176 -23.42 -8.42 -24.65
C SER A 176 -24.35 -9.26 -25.54
#